data_AF-A0A7X6L7Y9-F1
#
_entry.id   AF-A0A7X6L7Y9-F1
#
_cell.length_a   1.000
_cell.length_b   1.000
_cell.length_c   1.000
_cell.angle_alpha   90.00
_cell.angle_beta   90.00
_cell.angle_gamma   90.00
#
_symmetry.space_group_name_H-M   'P 1'
#
loop_
_entity.id
_entity.type
_entity.pdbx_description
1 polymer ?
#
loop_
_entity_poly.entity_id
_entity_poly.type
_entity_poly.pdbx_seq_one_letter_code
_entity_poly.pdbx_strand_id
1 'polypeptide(L)' 'MSRLLTESDVRKLIPIGHSKYYELIGSGELRSVKIGRRRFVTEQAVADYIAGLDQEAAA' A
#
# COMPACT_ATOMS: atom_id res chain seq x y z
N MET A 1 -14.77 -7.95 -3.38
CA MET A 1 -14.23 -8.03 -4.76
C MET A 1 -12.72 -7.87 -4.64
N SER A 2 -11.92 -8.70 -5.28
CA SER A 2 -10.45 -8.60 -5.18
C SER A 2 -9.93 -7.77 -6.34
N ARG A 3 -9.45 -6.55 -6.08
CA ARG A 3 -8.87 -5.66 -7.10
C ARG A 3 -7.39 -5.37 -6.84
N LEU A 4 -6.66 -5.24 -7.94
CA LEU A 4 -5.29 -4.70 -7.95
C LEU A 4 -5.34 -3.20 -8.21
N LEU A 5 -4.68 -2.46 -7.33
CA LEU A 5 -4.54 -1.02 -7.36
C LEU A 5 -3.21 -0.65 -7.99
N THR A 6 -3.22 0.38 -8.83
CA THR A 6 -1.99 1.01 -9.30
C THR A 6 -1.40 1.89 -8.21
N GLU A 7 -0.14 2.30 -8.38
CA GLU A 7 0.47 3.31 -7.51
C GLU A 7 -0.42 4.55 -7.34
N SER A 8 -1.00 5.06 -8.44
CA SER A 8 -1.85 6.25 -8.39
C SER A 8 -3.13 6.02 -7.59
N ASP A 9 -3.68 4.82 -7.61
CA ASP A 9 -4.90 4.50 -6.85
C ASP A 9 -4.58 4.39 -5.37
N VAL A 10 -3.49 3.70 -5.01
CA VAL A 10 -3.04 3.58 -3.62
C VAL A 10 -2.77 4.96 -3.02
N ARG A 11 -2.09 5.84 -3.76
CA ARG A 11 -1.79 7.20 -3.30
C ARG A 11 -3.01 8.11 -3.16
N LYS A 12 -4.14 7.78 -3.76
CA LYS A 12 -5.42 8.47 -3.50
C LYS A 12 -6.04 8.02 -2.18
N LEU A 13 -5.83 6.75 -1.80
CA LEU A 13 -6.36 6.18 -0.56
C LEU A 13 -5.48 6.54 0.64
N ILE A 14 -4.17 6.47 0.46
CA ILE A 14 -3.15 6.84 1.44
C ILE A 14 -2.37 8.02 0.83
N PRO A 15 -2.70 9.28 1.16
CA PRO A 15 -2.11 10.46 0.53
C PRO A 15 -0.66 10.67 0.96
N ILE A 16 0.24 9.91 0.34
CA ILE A 16 1.70 9.95 0.55
C ILE A 16 2.45 10.29 -0.74
N GLY A 17 3.68 10.79 -0.58
CA GLY A 17 4.59 11.03 -1.69
C GLY A 17 5.13 9.75 -2.33
N HIS A 18 5.65 9.86 -3.56
CA HIS A 18 6.25 8.75 -4.30
C HIS A 18 7.36 8.04 -3.51
N SER A 19 8.26 8.82 -2.89
CA SER A 19 9.37 8.25 -2.12
C SER A 19 8.88 7.34 -1.00
N LYS A 20 7.92 7.82 -0.20
CA LYS A 20 7.36 7.04 0.90
C LYS A 20 6.61 5.80 0.41
N TYR A 21 5.90 5.90 -0.71
CA TYR A 21 5.24 4.73 -1.30
C TYR A 21 6.23 3.61 -1.65
N TYR A 22 7.36 3.95 -2.30
CA TYR A 22 8.38 2.95 -2.63
C TYR A 22 9.15 2.46 -1.41
N GLU A 23 9.35 3.32 -0.40
CA GLU A 23 9.93 2.95 0.89
C GLU A 23 9.06 1.91 1.60
N LEU A 24 7.74 2.12 1.72
CA LEU A 24 6.81 1.18 2.35
C LEU A 24 6.76 -0.18 1.63
N ILE A 25 6.86 -0.16 0.30
CA ILE A 25 6.99 -1.39 -0.49
C ILE A 25 8.34 -2.07 -0.23
N GLY A 26 9.41 -1.30 -0.09
CA GLY A 26 10.76 -1.79 0.18
C GLY A 26 10.93 -2.35 1.60
N SER A 27 10.29 -1.74 2.59
CA SER A 27 10.26 -2.21 3.99
C SER A 27 9.33 -3.41 4.18
N GLY A 28 8.36 -3.60 3.28
CA GLY A 28 7.36 -4.66 3.36
C GLY A 28 6.12 -4.29 4.17
N GLU A 29 6.07 -3.09 4.74
CA GLU A 29 4.88 -2.54 5.41
C GLU A 29 3.68 -2.47 4.47
N LEU A 30 3.91 -2.12 3.20
CA LEU A 30 2.89 -2.15 2.16
C LEU A 30 3.13 -3.35 1.23
N ARG A 31 2.29 -4.38 1.39
CA ARG A 31 2.36 -5.58 0.56
C ARG A 31 2.08 -5.23 -0.91
N SER A 32 2.99 -5.64 -1.78
CA SER A 32 2.85 -5.45 -3.23
C SER A 32 3.00 -6.77 -3.99
N VAL A 33 2.36 -6.84 -5.15
CA VAL A 33 2.42 -7.97 -6.07
C VAL A 33 3.05 -7.50 -7.38
N LYS A 34 4.12 -8.18 -7.79
CA LYS A 34 4.79 -7.90 -9.06
C LYS A 34 4.13 -8.70 -10.18
N ILE A 35 3.70 -8.01 -11.24
CA ILE A 35 3.16 -8.62 -12.46
C ILE A 35 3.99 -8.09 -13.63
N GLY A 36 4.85 -8.96 -14.18
CA GLY A 36 5.81 -8.60 -15.21
C GLY A 36 6.78 -7.51 -14.73
N ARG A 37 6.74 -6.34 -15.39
CA ARG A 37 7.60 -5.17 -15.08
C ARG A 37 6.97 -4.18 -14.10
N ARG A 38 5.71 -4.37 -13.71
CA ARG A 38 4.95 -3.43 -12.88
C ARG A 38 4.64 -4.04 -11.51
N ARG A 39 4.50 -3.18 -10.50
CA ARG A 39 4.04 -3.53 -9.16
C ARG A 39 2.62 -2.99 -8.94
N PHE A 40 1.82 -3.80 -8.28
CA PHE A 40 0.45 -3.49 -7.89
C PHE A 40 0.28 -3.74 -6.40
N VAL A 41 -0.73 -3.15 -5.80
CA VAL A 41 -1.09 -3.36 -4.39
C VAL A 41 -2.52 -3.88 -4.36
N THR A 42 -2.83 -4.84 -3.51
CA THR A 42 -4.21 -5.33 -3.37
C THR A 42 -5.01 -4.37 -2.50
N GLU A 43 -6.33 -4.29 -2.69
CA GLU A 43 -7.20 -3.54 -1.76
C GLU A 43 -7.02 -4.00 -0.30
N GLN A 44 -6.83 -5.30 -0.08
CA GLN A 44 -6.54 -5.85 1.25
C GLN A 44 -5.21 -5.37 1.82
N ALA A 45 -4.17 -5.19 0.99
CA ALA A 45 -2.90 -4.65 1.46
C ALA A 45 -3.02 -3.21 1.95
N VAL A 46 -3.83 -2.40 1.27
CA VAL A 46 -4.14 -1.04 1.73
C VAL A 46 -4.94 -1.07 3.03
N ALA A 47 -5.98 -1.90 3.11
CA ALA A 47 -6.80 -2.02 4.31
C ALA A 47 -5.98 -2.47 5.54
N ASP A 48 -5.14 -3.49 5.38
CA ASP A 48 -4.31 -4.00 6.47
C ASP A 48 -3.25 -2.97 6.92
N TYR A 49 -2.70 -2.20 5.98
CA TYR A 49 -1.78 -1.11 6.31
C TYR A 49 -2.47 -0.01 7.13
N ILE A 50 -3.66 0.43 6.71
CA ILE A 50 -4.44 1.44 7.45
C ILE A 50 -4.82 0.92 8.85
N ALA A 51 -5.24 -0.34 8.95
CA ALA A 51 -5.54 -0.96 10.24
C ALA A 51 -4.30 -1.00 11.16
N GLY A 52 -3.12 -1.29 10.61
CA GLY A 52 -1.85 -1.22 11.35
C GLY A 52 -1.57 0.17 11.91
N LEU A 53 -1.72 1.21 11.09
CA LEU A 53 -1.56 2.60 11.53
C LEU A 53 -2.54 2.99 12.65
N ASP A 54 -3.79 2.53 12.56
CA ASP A 54 -4.80 2.78 13.59
C ASP A 54 -4.43 2.11 14.93
N GLN A 55 -3.89 0.89 14.89
CA GLN A 55 -3.39 0.21 16.08
C GLN A 55 -2.16 0.88 16.69
N GLU A 56 -1.23 1.36 15.86
CA GLU A 56 -0.04 2.11 16.32
C GLU A 56 -0.42 3.47 16.93
N ALA A 57 -1.43 4.14 16.38
CA ALA A 57 -1.90 5.43 16.90
C ALA A 57 -2.71 5.29 18.20
N ALA A 58 -3.36 4.14 18.41
CA ALA A 58 -4.14 3.84 19.60
C ALA A 58 -3.29 3.32 20.78
N ALA A 59 -2.01 2.98 20.55
CA ALA A 59 -1.05 2.52 21.55
C ALA A 59 -0.31 3.68 22.22
#